data_AF-A0A183J8Z0-F1
#
_entry.id   AF-A0A183J8Z0-F1
#
_cell.length_a   1.000
_cell.length_b   1.000
_cell.length_c   1.000
_cell.angle_alpha   90.00
_cell.angle_beta   90.00
_cell.angle_gamma   90.00
#
_symmetry.space_group_name_H-M   'P 1'
#
loop_
_entity.id
_entity.type
_entity.pdbx_description
1 polymer ?
#
loop_
_entity_poly.entity_id
_entity_poly.type
_entity_poly.pdbx_seq_one_letter_code
_entity_poly.pdbx_strand_id
1 'polypeptide(L)'
;MDRLMKQFDPSNFVKLLTLQYRMHETIMNWSSNAFYDGKLVAYKSNRQHLLSDLPDVLDYPELDAPMWFINTADCDMCETESGEDSSKANAGAYFFHIIKDIHALHFFSAYAF
;
A
#
# COMPACT_ATOMS: atom_id res chain seq x y z
N MET A 1 17.01 -18.61 -7.37
CA MET A 1 16.77 -17.69 -8.50
C MET A 1 17.89 -16.69 -8.65
N ASP A 2 18.17 -15.86 -7.64
CA ASP A 2 19.14 -14.76 -7.72
C ASP A 2 20.57 -15.18 -8.13
N ARG A 3 21.07 -16.31 -7.60
CA ARG A 3 22.39 -16.83 -7.99
C ARG A 3 22.45 -17.19 -9.48
N LEU A 4 21.38 -17.77 -10.03
CA LEU A 4 21.32 -18.15 -11.44
C LEU A 4 21.19 -16.92 -12.34
N MET A 5 20.37 -15.95 -11.93
CA MET A 5 20.23 -14.65 -12.62
C MET A 5 21.55 -13.88 -12.72
N LYS A 6 22.45 -14.05 -11.73
CA LYS A 6 23.80 -13.44 -11.75
C LYS A 6 24.78 -14.17 -12.68
N GLN A 7 24.56 -15.45 -12.95
CA GLN A 7 25.51 -16.32 -13.67
C GLN A 7 25.14 -16.56 -15.13
N PHE A 8 23.86 -16.41 -15.48
CA PHE A 8 23.32 -16.70 -16.80
C PHE A 8 22.33 -15.61 -17.20
N ASP A 9 22.16 -15.37 -18.51
CA ASP A 9 21.14 -14.46 -19.01
C ASP A 9 19.74 -14.92 -18.55
N PRO A 10 19.03 -14.14 -17.72
CA PRO A 10 17.72 -14.50 -17.18
C PRO A 10 16.67 -14.73 -18.27
N SER A 11 16.81 -14.11 -19.44
CA SER A 11 15.82 -14.21 -20.53
C SER A 11 15.59 -15.66 -21.00
N ASN A 12 16.58 -16.54 -20.78
CA ASN A 12 16.54 -17.95 -21.18
C ASN A 12 15.71 -18.85 -20.25
N PHE A 13 15.45 -18.43 -19.00
CA PHE A 13 14.80 -19.31 -18.00
C PHE A 13 13.86 -18.59 -17.03
N VAL A 14 13.75 -17.26 -17.12
CA VAL A 14 12.84 -16.46 -16.29
C VAL A 14 11.71 -15.93 -17.15
N LYS A 15 10.47 -16.14 -16.69
CA LYS A 15 9.27 -15.58 -17.32
C LYS A 15 8.54 -14.69 -16.32
N LEU A 16 8.36 -13.42 -16.67
CA LEU A 16 7.54 -12.49 -15.88
C LEU A 16 6.06 -12.71 -16.20
N LEU A 17 5.25 -12.88 -15.15
CA LEU A 17 3.80 -12.72 -15.24
C LEU A 17 3.48 -11.23 -15.19
N THR A 18 2.84 -10.71 -16.23
CA THR A 18 2.59 -9.28 -16.38
C THR A 18 1.21 -8.84 -15.88
N LEU A 19 0.26 -9.76 -15.72
CA LEU A 19 -1.10 -9.43 -15.29
C LEU A 19 -1.24 -9.66 -13.77
N GLN A 20 -1.65 -8.63 -13.03
CA GLN A 20 -1.88 -8.69 -11.59
C GLN A 20 -3.34 -8.42 -11.22
N TYR A 21 -3.81 -9.02 -10.13
CA TYR A 21 -5.22 -9.07 -9.73
C TYR A 21 -5.49 -8.48 -8.34
N ARG A 22 -4.51 -7.79 -7.72
CA ARG A 22 -4.64 -7.26 -6.36
C ARG A 22 -4.76 -5.74 -6.32
N MET A 23 -3.77 -5.01 -6.82
CA MET A 23 -3.63 -3.57 -6.60
C MET A 23 -4.43 -2.74 -7.61
N HIS A 24 -4.95 -1.58 -7.16
CA HIS A 24 -5.37 -0.49 -8.02
C HIS A 24 -4.21 -0.06 -8.95
N GLU A 25 -4.49 0.43 -10.16
CA GLU A 25 -3.45 0.74 -11.14
C GLU A 25 -2.47 1.83 -10.67
N THR A 26 -2.95 2.86 -9.97
CA THR A 26 -2.11 3.90 -9.35
C THR A 26 -1.07 3.32 -8.40
N ILE A 27 -1.46 2.39 -7.52
CA ILE A 27 -0.56 1.73 -6.57
C ILE A 27 0.44 0.84 -7.34
N MET A 28 -0.09 0.03 -8.28
CA MET A 28 0.72 -0.90 -9.08
C MET A 28 1.77 -0.17 -9.93
N ASN A 29 1.42 0.98 -10.53
CA ASN A 29 2.27 1.69 -11.48
C ASN A 29 3.63 2.05 -10.88
N TRP A 30 3.67 2.47 -9.61
CA TRP A 30 4.93 2.78 -8.95
C TRP A 30 5.86 1.56 -8.90
N SER A 31 5.37 0.44 -8.37
CA SER A 31 6.18 -0.79 -8.28
C SER A 31 6.53 -1.35 -9.67
N SER A 32 5.60 -1.27 -10.62
CA SER A 32 5.81 -1.69 -12.02
C SER A 32 7.02 -0.98 -12.63
N ASN A 33 7.07 0.35 -12.50
CA ASN A 33 8.14 1.17 -13.05
C ASN A 33 9.46 0.96 -12.30
N ALA A 34 9.42 0.86 -10.97
CA ALA A 34 10.61 0.74 -10.14
C ALA A 34 11.31 -0.63 -10.25
N PHE A 35 10.55 -1.71 -10.42
CA PHE A 35 11.08 -3.08 -10.28
C PHE A 35 10.81 -4.00 -11.47
N TYR A 36 9.95 -3.62 -12.41
CA TYR A 36 9.47 -4.51 -13.48
C TYR A 36 9.46 -3.85 -14.87
N ASP A 37 10.25 -2.80 -15.09
CA ASP A 37 10.34 -2.04 -16.36
C ASP A 37 8.99 -1.54 -16.89
N GLY A 38 8.02 -1.27 -16.00
CA GLY A 38 6.68 -0.85 -16.39
C GLY A 38 5.83 -1.96 -17.02
N LYS A 39 6.23 -3.24 -16.90
CA LYS A 39 5.57 -4.36 -17.59
C LYS A 39 4.33 -4.90 -16.89
N LEU A 40 4.07 -4.53 -15.64
CA LEU A 40 2.86 -4.99 -14.93
C LEU A 40 1.62 -4.24 -15.41
N VAL A 41 0.52 -4.98 -15.55
CA VAL A 41 -0.80 -4.51 -15.97
C VAL A 41 -1.82 -4.96 -14.93
N ALA A 42 -2.66 -4.03 -14.49
CA ALA A 42 -3.76 -4.31 -13.58
C ALA A 42 -4.94 -4.92 -14.36
N TYR A 43 -5.50 -6.01 -13.84
CA TYR A 43 -6.65 -6.64 -14.45
C TYR A 43 -7.87 -5.71 -14.42
N LYS A 44 -8.73 -5.82 -15.44
CA LYS A 44 -9.87 -4.91 -15.61
C LYS A 44 -10.81 -4.86 -14.41
N SER A 45 -10.94 -5.97 -13.66
CA SER A 45 -11.86 -6.06 -12.53
C SER A 45 -11.26 -5.65 -11.20
N ASN A 46 -10.04 -5.10 -11.15
CA ASN A 46 -9.47 -4.59 -9.89
C ASN A 46 -8.72 -3.27 -10.07
N ARG A 47 -8.42 -2.88 -11.32
CA ARG A 47 -7.61 -1.70 -11.62
C ARG A 47 -8.18 -0.37 -11.12
N GLN A 48 -9.49 -0.28 -10.87
CA GLN A 48 -10.19 0.90 -10.38
C GLN A 48 -10.85 0.72 -9.00
N HIS A 49 -10.64 -0.40 -8.29
CA HIS A 49 -11.32 -0.61 -7.01
C HIS A 49 -10.84 0.37 -5.94
N LEU A 50 -11.79 1.06 -5.32
CA LEU A 50 -11.60 1.99 -4.21
C LEU A 50 -12.24 1.45 -2.93
N LEU A 51 -11.94 2.09 -1.80
CA LEU A 51 -12.58 1.72 -0.53
C LEU A 51 -14.06 2.08 -0.53
N SER A 52 -14.44 3.20 -1.17
CA SER A 52 -15.83 3.63 -1.32
C SER A 52 -16.71 2.70 -2.18
N ASP A 53 -16.11 1.79 -2.95
CA ASP A 53 -16.85 0.77 -3.71
C ASP A 53 -17.39 -0.38 -2.83
N LEU A 54 -16.95 -0.47 -1.57
CA LEU A 54 -17.35 -1.55 -0.67
C LEU A 54 -18.73 -1.26 -0.03
N PRO A 55 -19.61 -2.28 0.07
CA PRO A 55 -21.01 -2.09 0.43
C PRO A 55 -21.26 -1.55 1.85
N ASP A 56 -20.36 -1.78 2.81
CA ASP A 56 -20.50 -1.29 4.19
C ASP A 56 -19.42 -0.27 4.58
N VAL A 57 -18.85 0.42 3.60
CA VAL A 57 -17.99 1.59 3.80
C VAL A 57 -18.83 2.86 3.64
N LEU A 58 -18.71 3.77 4.61
CA LEU A 58 -19.39 5.06 4.55
C LEU A 58 -18.77 5.94 3.45
N ASP A 59 -19.63 6.71 2.77
CA ASP A 59 -19.23 7.64 1.72
C ASP A 59 -18.47 8.83 2.32
N TYR A 60 -17.14 8.74 2.24
CA TYR A 60 -16.21 9.78 2.66
C TYR A 60 -15.30 10.15 1.48
N PRO A 61 -15.13 11.43 1.15
CA PRO A 61 -14.28 11.88 0.03
C PRO A 61 -12.84 11.35 0.11
N GLU A 62 -12.33 11.12 1.32
CA GLU A 62 -11.00 10.57 1.56
C GLU A 62 -10.86 9.12 1.08
N LEU A 63 -11.96 8.39 0.90
CA LEU A 63 -11.97 6.99 0.47
C LEU A 63 -12.09 6.82 -1.06
N ASP A 64 -12.29 7.92 -1.79
CA ASP A 64 -12.35 7.97 -3.27
C ASP A 64 -10.97 8.05 -3.94
N ALA A 65 -9.90 8.03 -3.14
CA ALA A 65 -8.54 7.98 -3.65
C ALA A 65 -7.89 6.62 -3.33
N PRO A 66 -7.18 6.01 -4.30
CA PRO A 66 -6.56 4.69 -4.09
C PRO A 66 -5.29 4.75 -3.22
N MET A 67 -4.74 5.94 -2.97
CA MET A 67 -3.50 6.11 -2.21
C MET A 67 -3.38 7.54 -1.68
N TRP A 68 -2.95 7.66 -0.42
CA TRP A 68 -2.59 8.92 0.21
C TRP A 68 -1.14 8.89 0.69
N PHE A 69 -0.47 10.03 0.61
CA PHE A 69 0.83 10.24 1.23
C PHE A 69 0.71 11.39 2.22
N ILE A 70 0.82 11.08 3.51
CA ILE A 70 0.76 12.07 4.59
C ILE A 70 2.19 12.50 4.90
N ASN A 71 2.53 13.73 4.52
CA ASN A 71 3.81 14.31 4.85
C ASN A 71 3.82 14.78 6.31
N THR A 72 4.71 14.21 7.12
CA THR A 72 4.89 14.55 8.54
C THR A 72 6.11 15.44 8.79
N ALA A 73 6.82 15.88 7.74
CA ALA A 73 7.91 16.82 7.86
C ALA A 73 7.45 18.12 8.53
N ASP A 74 8.32 18.70 9.37
CA ASP A 74 8.08 19.96 10.07
C ASP A 74 6.83 19.99 10.99
N CYS A 75 6.33 18.82 11.39
CA CYS A 75 5.15 18.69 12.27
C CYS A 75 5.51 18.35 13.73
N ASP A 76 6.77 18.56 14.14
CA ASP A 76 7.30 18.17 15.47
C ASP A 76 7.06 16.70 15.86
N MET A 77 6.89 15.82 14.86
CA MET A 77 6.67 14.38 15.02
C MET A 77 8.01 13.63 15.01
N CYS A 78 8.78 13.74 16.08
CA CYS A 78 10.12 13.14 16.18
C CYS A 78 10.08 11.62 16.45
N GLU A 79 11.10 10.91 15.94
CA GLU A 79 11.35 9.51 16.30
C GLU A 79 11.76 9.39 17.78
N THR A 80 11.37 8.26 18.40
CA THR A 80 11.67 7.88 19.78
C THR A 80 12.38 6.53 19.77
N GLU A 81 13.45 6.40 20.55
CA GLU A 81 14.21 5.17 20.72
C GLU A 81 13.74 4.41 21.97
N SER A 82 13.53 3.10 21.86
CA SER A 82 13.26 2.23 23.01
C SER A 82 14.57 1.66 23.55
N GLY A 83 14.86 1.87 24.83
CA GLY A 83 16.19 1.64 25.43
C GLY A 83 16.74 0.19 25.43
N GLU A 84 15.96 -0.81 25.01
CA GLU A 84 16.41 -2.22 24.96
C GLU A 84 16.38 -2.82 23.56
N ASP A 85 15.72 -2.20 22.59
CA ASP A 85 15.54 -2.75 21.25
C ASP A 85 15.86 -1.71 20.18
N SER A 86 16.50 -2.13 19.09
CA SER A 86 16.91 -1.25 17.99
C SER A 86 15.75 -0.70 17.15
N SER A 87 14.52 -0.97 17.59
CA SER A 87 13.30 -0.47 16.98
C SER A 87 13.10 1.02 17.27
N LYS A 88 12.42 1.70 16.35
CA LYS A 88 12.08 3.11 16.45
C LYS A 88 10.57 3.28 16.45
N ALA A 89 10.08 4.20 17.25
CA ALA A 89 8.68 4.60 17.30
C ALA A 89 8.55 6.08 16.94
N ASN A 90 7.39 6.51 16.43
CA ASN A 90 7.08 7.93 16.29
C ASN A 90 5.72 8.22 16.94
N ALA A 91 5.74 8.68 18.20
CA ALA A 91 4.53 8.97 18.99
C ALA A 91 3.55 9.90 18.26
N GLY A 92 4.07 10.88 17.49
CA GLY A 92 3.26 11.80 16.70
C GLY A 92 2.54 11.14 15.52
N ALA A 93 3.16 10.13 14.90
CA ALA A 93 2.59 9.39 13.78
C ALA A 93 1.44 8.44 14.21
N TYR A 94 1.32 8.09 15.50
CA TYR A 94 0.35 7.10 15.94
C TYR A 94 -1.06 7.63 16.22
N PHE A 95 -1.26 8.93 16.49
CA PHE A 95 -2.43 9.32 17.29
C PHE A 95 -3.57 10.04 16.55
N PHE A 96 -3.34 10.74 15.42
CA PHE A 96 -4.39 11.63 14.87
C PHE A 96 -4.93 11.33 13.47
N HIS A 97 -4.20 10.61 12.60
CA HIS A 97 -4.69 10.31 11.23
C HIS A 97 -5.08 8.85 11.04
N ILE A 98 -4.22 7.91 11.48
CA ILE A 98 -4.46 6.48 11.31
C ILE A 98 -5.78 6.04 11.98
N ILE A 99 -6.14 6.60 13.14
CA ILE A 99 -7.38 6.25 13.85
C ILE A 99 -8.63 6.85 13.20
N LYS A 100 -8.56 8.02 12.54
CA LYS A 100 -9.73 8.55 11.81
C LYS A 100 -10.01 7.73 10.55
N ASP A 101 -8.96 7.36 9.82
CA ASP A 101 -9.06 6.52 8.62
C ASP A 101 -9.53 5.10 8.98
N ILE A 102 -9.08 4.54 10.10
CA ILE A 102 -9.57 3.26 10.60
C ILE A 102 -10.96 3.41 11.24
N HIS A 103 -11.37 4.54 11.83
CA HIS A 103 -12.76 4.74 12.29
C HIS A 103 -13.78 4.76 11.14
N ALA A 104 -13.39 5.24 9.96
CA ALA A 104 -14.18 5.06 8.75
C ALA A 104 -14.31 3.58 8.33
N LEU A 105 -13.33 2.75 8.70
CA LEU A 105 -13.31 1.29 8.46
C LEU A 105 -13.88 0.45 9.65
N HIS A 106 -13.94 0.99 10.87
CA HIS A 106 -14.36 0.27 12.09
C HIS A 106 -15.87 0.22 12.29
N PHE A 107 -16.67 0.95 11.52
CA PHE A 107 -18.12 0.68 11.46
C PHE A 107 -18.43 -0.73 10.91
N PHE A 108 -17.46 -1.38 10.27
CA PHE A 108 -17.55 -2.75 9.76
C PHE A 108 -17.38 -3.84 10.84
N SER A 109 -16.78 -3.54 12.00
CA SER A 109 -16.47 -4.55 13.03
C SER A 109 -17.43 -4.56 14.23
N ALA A 110 -18.33 -3.57 14.35
CA ALA A 110 -19.25 -3.48 15.49
C ALA A 110 -20.67 -4.04 15.20
N TYR A 111 -20.96 -4.44 13.95
CA TYR A 111 -22.28 -4.94 13.54
C TYR A 111 -22.24 -6.18 12.62
N ALA A 112 -21.18 -6.98 12.68
CA ALA A 112 -21.13 -8.31 12.07
C ALA A 112 -20.91 -9.37 13.15
N PHE A 113 -22.05 -9.81 13.73
CA PHE A 113 -22.26 -10.78 14.82
C PHE A 113 -21.98 -10.29 16.25
#